data_AF-A0A2N0MZJ6-F1
#
_entry.id   AF-A0A2N0MZJ6-F1
#
_cell.length_a   1.000
_cell.length_b   1.000
_cell.length_c   1.000
_cell.angle_alpha   90.00
_cell.angle_beta   90.00
_cell.angle_gamma   90.00
#
_symmetry.space_group_name_H-M   'P 1'
#
loop_
_entity.id
_entity.type
_entity.pdbx_description
1 polymer ?
#
loop_
_entity_poly.entity_id
_entity_poly.type
_entity_poly.pdbx_seq_one_letter_code
_entity_poly.pdbx_strand_id
1 'polypeptide(L)'
;MKLLLSRLPAIALLSPLLLCSGCSHYANDSWTGKDKAQHFMSSAILAAAGTSYGERQGWNDAKSRSFGLLFSVGLGAGKELYDSREAGTGWSWKDFAWDIAGAAAGYGAYQAIHN
;
A
#
# COMPACT_ATOMS: atom_id res chain seq x y z
N MET A 1 -2.24 42.86 -3.18
CA MET A 1 -0.99 42.08 -3.17
C MET A 1 -0.78 41.58 -1.74
N LYS A 2 -0.96 40.32 -1.34
CA LYS A 2 -0.85 39.04 -2.04
C LYS A 2 -1.97 38.10 -1.56
N LEU A 3 -2.99 37.94 -2.40
CA LEU A 3 -3.89 36.78 -2.46
C LEU A 3 -3.13 35.52 -2.97
N LEU A 4 -1.86 35.36 -2.56
CA LEU A 4 -0.94 34.35 -3.10
C LEU A 4 -0.41 33.35 -2.06
N LEU A 5 -0.85 33.46 -0.80
CA LEU A 5 -0.44 32.54 0.28
C LEU A 5 -1.50 31.49 0.63
N SER A 6 -2.70 31.60 0.09
CA SER A 6 -3.83 30.71 0.38
C SER A 6 -3.89 29.45 -0.50
N ARG A 7 -2.88 29.22 -1.35
CA ARG A 7 -2.77 28.02 -2.22
C ARG A 7 -1.34 27.52 -2.37
N LEU A 8 -0.57 27.48 -1.29
CA LEU A 8 0.63 26.65 -1.27
C LEU A 8 0.16 25.23 -0.98
N PRO A 9 0.11 24.33 -1.98
CA PRO A 9 -0.38 22.98 -1.74
C PRO A 9 0.54 22.32 -0.71
N ALA A 10 -0.01 21.45 0.13
CA ALA A 10 0.78 20.56 1.00
C ALA A 10 1.91 19.82 0.22
N ILE A 11 1.81 19.77 -1.11
CA ILE A 11 2.83 19.32 -2.07
C ILE A 11 4.17 20.08 -1.91
N ALA A 12 4.18 21.38 -1.59
CA ALA A 12 5.43 22.16 -1.47
C ALA A 12 6.29 21.77 -0.25
N LEU A 13 5.70 21.10 0.76
CA LEU A 13 6.40 20.56 1.93
C LEU A 13 6.92 19.13 1.73
N LEU A 14 6.48 18.43 0.68
CA LEU A 14 6.99 17.08 0.33
C LEU A 14 8.27 17.14 -0.53
N SER A 15 8.56 18.28 -1.14
CA SER A 15 9.72 18.48 -2.02
C SER A 15 11.10 18.28 -1.36
N PRO A 16 11.35 18.59 -0.07
CA PRO A 16 12.66 18.31 0.54
C PRO A 16 12.90 16.83 0.84
N LEU A 17 11.85 16.00 0.96
CA LEU A 17 11.99 14.55 1.21
C LEU A 17 12.35 13.76 -0.06
N LEU A 18 12.09 14.32 -1.24
CA LEU A 18 12.38 13.68 -2.54
C LEU A 18 13.79 13.99 -3.08
N LEU A 19 14.52 14.93 -2.46
CA LEU A 19 15.86 15.38 -2.90
C LEU A 19 17.01 14.71 -2.14
N CYS A 20 16.71 13.99 -1.07
CA CYS A 20 17.65 13.02 -0.50
C CYS A 20 17.47 11.70 -1.23
N SER A 21 18.04 11.60 -2.43
CA SER A 21 18.33 10.33 -3.10
C SER A 21 19.35 9.56 -2.26
N GLY A 22 18.91 9.03 -1.12
CA GLY A 22 19.53 7.86 -0.52
C GLY A 22 19.49 6.77 -1.59
N CYS A 23 20.60 6.08 -1.80
CA CYS A 23 20.64 4.95 -2.72
C CYS A 23 19.68 3.88 -2.16
N SER A 24 18.43 3.87 -2.62
CA SER A 24 17.51 2.77 -2.35
C SER A 24 18.05 1.54 -3.07
N HIS A 25 18.71 0.67 -2.31
CA HIS A 25 19.16 -0.61 -2.83
C HIS A 25 17.94 -1.53 -3.03
N TYR A 26 17.94 -2.32 -4.10
CA TYR A 26 16.86 -3.25 -4.42
C TYR A 26 17.15 -4.63 -3.86
N ALA A 27 16.11 -5.31 -3.35
CA ALA A 27 16.25 -6.69 -2.91
C ALA A 27 16.46 -7.62 -4.12
N ASN A 28 17.41 -8.56 -3.99
CA ASN A 28 17.62 -9.63 -4.97
C ASN A 28 17.11 -10.97 -4.42
N ASP A 29 15.79 -11.12 -4.44
CA ASP A 29 15.03 -12.24 -3.89
C ASP A 29 14.38 -13.12 -4.98
N SER A 30 13.73 -14.21 -4.58
CA SER A 30 13.01 -15.10 -5.51
C SER A 30 11.55 -14.68 -5.68
N TRP A 31 10.93 -15.00 -6.82
CA TRP A 31 9.49 -14.75 -7.06
C TRP A 31 8.55 -15.62 -6.25
N THR A 32 9.07 -16.69 -5.64
CA THR A 32 8.29 -17.69 -4.91
C THR A 32 8.94 -17.98 -3.57
N GLY A 33 8.14 -18.40 -2.60
CA GLY A 33 8.62 -18.81 -1.29
C GLY A 33 7.63 -18.46 -0.19
N LYS A 34 7.97 -18.85 1.04
CA LYS A 34 7.16 -18.57 2.24
C LYS A 34 6.89 -17.07 2.40
N ASP A 35 7.93 -16.28 2.22
CA ASP A 35 7.89 -14.82 2.31
C ASP A 35 6.85 -14.20 1.35
N LYS A 36 6.85 -14.62 0.08
CA LYS A 36 5.87 -14.16 -0.93
C LYS A 36 4.44 -14.56 -0.61
N ALA A 37 4.26 -15.77 -0.05
CA ALA A 37 2.95 -16.21 0.42
C ALA A 37 2.47 -15.36 1.60
N GLN A 38 3.37 -14.91 2.48
CA GLN A 38 3.02 -14.03 3.61
C GLN A 38 2.59 -12.64 3.12
N HIS A 39 3.29 -12.07 2.14
CA HIS A 39 2.89 -10.82 1.47
C HIS A 39 1.49 -10.91 0.88
N PHE A 40 1.26 -11.95 0.06
CA PHE A 40 -0.05 -12.21 -0.54
C PHE A 40 -1.15 -12.34 0.51
N MET A 41 -0.98 -13.22 1.50
CA MET A 41 -2.02 -13.50 2.49
C MET A 41 -2.30 -12.31 3.40
N SER A 42 -1.25 -11.62 3.86
CA SER A 42 -1.40 -10.43 4.71
C SER A 42 -2.14 -9.34 3.96
N SER A 43 -1.78 -9.08 2.71
CA SER A 43 -2.46 -8.09 1.88
C SER A 43 -3.91 -8.46 1.55
N ALA A 44 -4.20 -9.74 1.30
CA ALA A 44 -5.59 -10.19 1.13
C ALA A 44 -6.44 -9.93 2.37
N ILE A 45 -5.92 -10.27 3.56
CA ILE A 45 -6.60 -10.05 4.84
C ILE A 45 -6.78 -8.55 5.09
N LEU A 46 -5.76 -7.74 4.87
CA LEU A 46 -5.83 -6.29 5.08
C LEU A 46 -6.84 -5.63 4.15
N ALA A 47 -6.93 -6.05 2.88
CA ALA A 47 -7.92 -5.54 1.94
C ALA A 47 -9.35 -5.89 2.36
N ALA A 48 -9.58 -7.13 2.78
CA ALA A 48 -10.88 -7.58 3.29
C ALA A 48 -11.25 -6.85 4.60
N ALA A 49 -10.31 -6.72 5.53
CA ALA A 49 -10.51 -6.03 6.80
C ALA A 49 -10.81 -4.53 6.61
N GLY A 50 -10.07 -3.85 5.74
CA GLY A 50 -10.32 -2.45 5.40
C GLY A 50 -11.68 -2.27 4.71
N THR A 51 -12.09 -3.20 3.86
CA THR A 51 -13.42 -3.21 3.26
C THR A 51 -14.52 -3.32 4.33
N SER A 52 -14.43 -4.33 5.21
CA SER A 52 -15.37 -4.51 6.31
C SER A 52 -15.40 -3.30 7.26
N TYR A 53 -14.26 -2.67 7.49
CA TYR A 53 -14.20 -1.44 8.26
C TYR A 53 -15.02 -0.32 7.61
N GLY A 54 -14.87 -0.09 6.31
CA GLY A 54 -15.64 0.92 5.58
C GLY A 54 -17.14 0.68 5.64
N GLU A 55 -17.58 -0.58 5.51
CA GLU A 55 -18.99 -0.95 5.62
C GLU A 55 -19.55 -0.67 7.01
N ARG A 56 -18.78 -0.96 8.08
CA ARG A 56 -19.15 -0.62 9.46
C ARG A 56 -19.25 0.90 9.70
N GLN A 57 -18.59 1.71 8.87
CA GLN A 57 -18.74 3.17 8.88
C GLN A 57 -19.93 3.67 8.03
N GLY A 58 -20.74 2.76 7.47
CA GLY A 58 -21.87 3.11 6.62
C GLY A 58 -21.47 3.66 5.25
N TRP A 59 -20.24 3.38 4.79
CA TRP A 59 -19.83 3.72 3.43
C TRP A 59 -20.51 2.78 2.44
N ASN A 60 -20.77 3.30 1.23
CA ASN A 60 -21.23 2.43 0.15
C ASN A 60 -20.15 1.41 -0.23
N ASP A 61 -20.60 0.29 -0.78
CA ASP A 61 -19.78 -0.82 -1.24
C ASP A 61 -18.53 -0.41 -2.02
N ALA A 62 -18.69 0.45 -3.04
CA ALA A 62 -17.58 0.86 -3.89
C ALA A 62 -16.51 1.61 -3.08
N LYS A 63 -16.93 2.51 -2.18
CA LYS A 63 -16.03 3.27 -1.30
C LYS A 63 -15.34 2.35 -0.29
N SER A 64 -16.08 1.46 0.36
CA SER A 64 -15.54 0.50 1.33
C SER A 64 -14.47 -0.38 0.70
N ARG A 65 -14.77 -0.95 -0.47
CA ARG A 65 -13.84 -1.84 -1.17
C ARG A 65 -12.61 -1.10 -1.71
N SER A 66 -12.80 0.10 -2.25
CA SER A 66 -11.69 0.95 -2.69
C SER A 66 -10.77 1.32 -1.53
N PHE A 67 -11.35 1.63 -0.36
CA PHE A 67 -10.56 1.89 0.83
C PHE A 67 -9.77 0.66 1.26
N GLY A 68 -10.38 -0.53 1.31
CA GLY A 68 -9.69 -1.77 1.64
C GLY A 68 -8.47 -2.04 0.75
N LEU A 69 -8.66 -1.95 -0.57
CA LEU A 69 -7.57 -2.08 -1.55
C LEU A 69 -6.43 -1.09 -1.30
N LEU A 70 -6.76 0.20 -1.23
CA LEU A 70 -5.77 1.27 -1.06
C LEU A 70 -5.07 1.19 0.30
N PHE A 71 -5.79 0.80 1.34
CA PHE A 71 -5.24 0.59 2.67
C PHE A 71 -4.19 -0.54 2.66
N SER A 72 -4.52 -1.69 2.06
CA SER A 72 -3.59 -2.81 1.95
C SER A 72 -2.36 -2.47 1.10
N VAL A 73 -2.57 -1.94 -0.11
CA VAL A 73 -1.48 -1.59 -1.03
C VAL A 73 -0.60 -0.49 -0.44
N GLY A 74 -1.18 0.48 0.26
CA GLY A 74 -0.44 1.54 0.96
C GLY A 74 0.45 1.00 2.07
N LEU A 75 -0.01 0.00 2.84
CA LEU A 75 0.82 -0.66 3.85
C LEU A 75 1.95 -1.47 3.23
N GLY A 76 1.69 -2.20 2.13
CA GLY A 76 2.73 -2.93 1.38
C GLY A 76 3.82 -1.99 0.84
N ALA A 77 3.41 -0.90 0.16
CA ALA A 77 4.34 0.12 -0.32
C ALA A 77 5.12 0.78 0.83
N GLY A 78 4.46 1.05 1.96
CA GLY A 78 5.09 1.60 3.16
C GLY A 78 6.14 0.66 3.76
N LYS A 79 5.87 -0.65 3.79
CA LYS A 79 6.81 -1.68 4.24
C LYS A 79 8.05 -1.73 3.33
N GLU A 80 7.86 -1.78 2.02
CA GLU A 80 8.99 -1.80 1.06
C GLU A 80 9.81 -0.50 1.08
N LEU A 81 9.16 0.64 1.29
CA LEU A 81 9.85 1.92 1.51
C LEU A 81 10.67 1.89 2.81
N TYR A 82 10.12 1.31 3.88
CA TYR A 82 10.83 1.14 5.14
C TYR A 82 12.03 0.19 4.98
N ASP A 83 11.90 -0.87 4.19
CA ASP A 83 12.98 -1.81 3.88
C ASP A 83 14.06 -1.20 2.99
N SER A 84 13.77 -0.11 2.28
CA SER A 84 14.74 0.64 1.47
C SER A 84 15.71 1.51 2.27
N ARG A 85 15.58 1.55 3.61
CA ARG A 85 16.55 2.24 4.48
C ARG A 85 17.92 1.57 4.43
N GLU A 86 18.98 2.29 4.82
CA GLU A 86 20.37 1.80 4.74
C GLU A 86 20.61 0.45 5.44
N ALA A 87 19.94 0.22 6.58
CA ALA A 87 20.02 -1.02 7.36
C ALA A 87 18.93 -2.06 7.00
N GLY A 88 18.14 -1.82 5.95
CA GLY A 88 17.04 -2.68 5.52
C GLY A 88 17.45 -3.67 4.43
N THR A 89 16.47 -4.45 3.97
CA THR A 89 16.65 -5.47 2.92
C THR A 89 16.63 -4.91 1.50
N GLY A 90 16.24 -3.64 1.34
CA GLY A 90 15.99 -3.00 0.06
C GLY A 90 14.56 -3.17 -0.44
N TRP A 91 14.16 -2.34 -1.41
CA TRP A 91 12.85 -2.46 -2.06
C TRP A 91 12.78 -3.76 -2.86
N SER A 92 11.76 -4.58 -2.62
CA SER A 92 11.42 -5.73 -3.46
C SER A 92 10.17 -5.45 -4.30
N TRP A 93 10.38 -5.32 -5.62
CA TRP A 93 9.25 -5.31 -6.56
C TRP A 93 8.46 -6.62 -6.55
N LYS A 94 9.09 -7.72 -6.12
CA LYS A 94 8.44 -9.04 -6.07
C LYS A 94 7.48 -9.08 -4.90
N ASP A 95 7.90 -8.62 -3.73
CA ASP A 95 7.01 -8.50 -2.57
C ASP A 95 5.86 -7.54 -2.83
N PHE A 96 6.17 -6.36 -3.37
CA PHE A 96 5.13 -5.39 -3.69
C PHE A 96 4.11 -5.93 -4.71
N ALA A 97 4.56 -6.71 -5.70
CA ALA A 97 3.65 -7.37 -6.64
C ALA A 97 2.76 -8.40 -5.95
N TRP A 98 3.30 -9.17 -5.00
CA TRP A 98 2.51 -10.11 -4.19
C TRP A 98 1.55 -9.40 -3.24
N ASP A 99 1.89 -8.21 -2.73
CA ASP A 99 0.97 -7.37 -1.97
C ASP A 99 -0.21 -6.89 -2.83
N ILE A 100 0.05 -6.43 -4.05
CA ILE A 100 -1.01 -6.04 -5.00
C ILE A 100 -1.90 -7.25 -5.34
N ALA A 101 -1.29 -8.39 -5.66
CA ALA A 101 -2.02 -9.62 -5.99
C ALA A 101 -2.88 -10.08 -4.80
N GLY A 102 -2.32 -10.04 -3.59
CA GLY A 102 -3.02 -10.35 -2.34
C GLY A 102 -4.20 -9.43 -2.11
N ALA A 103 -3.99 -8.11 -2.17
CA ALA A 103 -5.04 -7.12 -1.98
C ALA A 103 -6.20 -7.32 -2.98
N ALA A 104 -5.87 -7.56 -4.26
CA ALA A 104 -6.87 -7.86 -5.29
C ALA A 104 -7.64 -9.16 -5.02
N ALA A 105 -6.95 -10.21 -4.57
CA ALA A 105 -7.59 -11.47 -4.17
C ALA A 105 -8.51 -11.28 -2.96
N GLY A 106 -8.07 -10.54 -1.95
CA GLY A 106 -8.88 -10.20 -0.78
C GLY A 106 -10.15 -9.42 -1.14
N TYR A 107 -10.02 -8.43 -2.03
CA TYR A 107 -11.16 -7.71 -2.61
C TYR A 107 -12.15 -8.66 -3.29
N GLY A 108 -11.66 -9.53 -4.17
CA GLY A 108 -12.49 -10.45 -4.93
C GLY A 108 -13.18 -11.49 -4.04
N ALA A 109 -12.44 -12.07 -3.10
CA ALA A 109 -12.98 -13.03 -2.13
C ALA A 109 -14.04 -12.38 -1.23
N TYR A 110 -13.80 -11.16 -0.75
CA TYR A 110 -14.77 -10.42 0.04
C TYR A 110 -16.06 -10.17 -0.75
N GLN A 111 -15.93 -9.75 -2.00
CA GLN A 111 -17.05 -9.55 -2.91
C GLN A 111 -17.83 -10.85 -3.16
N ALA A 112 -17.16 -11.98 -3.35
CA ALA A 112 -17.82 -13.26 -3.58
C ALA A 112 -18.63 -13.77 -2.37
N ILE A 113 -18.25 -13.38 -1.15
CA ILE A 113 -18.94 -13.79 0.09
C ILE A 113 -20.11 -12.86 0.44
N HIS A 114 -20.05 -11.59 0.05
CA HIS A 114 -21.02 -10.56 0.44
C HIS A 114 -21.95 -10.11 -0.69
N ASN A 115 -21.96 -10.83 -1.82
CA ASN A 115 -22.91 -10.67 -2.92
C ASN A 115 -24.02 -11.72 -2.86
#